data_AF-A0A7Y2D6Z7-F1
#
_entry.id   AF-A0A7Y2D6Z7-F1
#
_cell.length_a   1.000
_cell.length_b   1.000
_cell.length_c   1.000
_cell.angle_alpha   90.00
_cell.angle_beta   90.00
_cell.angle_gamma   90.00
#
_symmetry.space_group_name_H-M   'P 1'
#
loop_
_entity.id
_entity.type
_entity.pdbx_description
1 polymer ?
#
loop_
_entity_poly.entity_id
_entity_poly.type
_entity_poly.pdbx_seq_one_letter_code
_entity_poly.pdbx_strand_id
1 'polypeptide(L)'
;MEVNLPIKHRAVIPCVTFLLVFVFAGCGAGVSPFEKEIELKRVASGEPAYVYVPFEVPAGAETVSVVLNYDKNDGNNRIELGVFDERFAGNHQDKKGFRGWSGSVRDGFFIAKEHATRGYEKGDINPGKWHLIFGLAALESESVKAKISISFREVPADLKRTLDEETAKQFTHEISRVSGDKVWLRGDLHAHTFHGDGKWSVKAILDSARANKLDFVSITEHNTFSHHSEMDRLAGDYPELLILKGQEITTYGGHFNTWGLGTGEWVDFRVVPANPQSAKQIADEAHSFQALVSANHPTMDCKGCKWSYGDLTPMDSVEIWNAKWDEQDEQSLVMWDKLLREGKRITAIGSSDTHQPPYEPSDYPTNLVVGSPTVFVAREGKLSQESLFRSLKKGKVYVAEDPGKRVSLVAAKTARPGETVTFDQEGKVNYHVRLSGFSSDSTVKVIWKLKNGTTGRKTMPIRVSAVEFDGSVAGASPGYLRLEVRNPDGSMAAFTNPIWILGGEQ
;
A
#
# COMPACT_ATOMS: atom_id res chain seq x y z
N MET A 1 5.29 -61.78 39.03
CA MET A 1 4.55 -61.62 37.77
C MET A 1 4.93 -60.24 37.26
N GLU A 2 5.98 -60.04 36.44
CA GLU A 2 6.09 -60.46 35.02
C GLU A 2 4.78 -60.16 34.26
N VAL A 3 4.72 -59.39 33.17
CA VAL A 3 5.42 -59.59 31.90
C VAL A 3 5.50 -58.30 31.04
N ASN A 4 6.64 -58.15 30.37
CA ASN A 4 7.07 -57.47 29.12
C ASN A 4 6.11 -56.80 28.09
N LEU A 5 6.56 -55.59 27.67
CA LEU A 5 6.87 -55.04 26.29
C LEU A 5 5.76 -54.87 25.22
N PRO A 6 5.93 -54.04 24.15
CA PRO A 6 7.16 -53.38 23.67
C PRO A 6 7.09 -51.88 23.27
N ILE A 7 8.28 -51.27 23.26
CA ILE A 7 8.62 -49.96 22.69
C ILE A 7 8.91 -50.14 21.18
N LYS A 8 8.30 -49.32 20.32
CA LYS A 8 8.60 -49.27 18.88
C LYS A 8 9.73 -48.29 18.60
N HIS A 9 10.79 -48.80 17.97
CA HIS A 9 11.89 -48.03 17.38
C HIS A 9 11.40 -47.08 16.27
N ARG A 10 11.84 -45.82 16.31
CA ARG A 10 11.89 -44.94 15.13
C ARG A 10 13.32 -44.95 14.59
N ALA A 11 13.44 -45.28 13.31
CA ALA A 11 14.70 -45.28 12.57
C ALA A 11 15.22 -43.85 12.41
N VAL A 12 16.51 -43.67 12.67
CA VAL A 12 17.29 -42.46 12.38
C VAL A 12 17.86 -42.61 10.97
N ILE A 13 17.52 -41.69 10.07
CA ILE A 13 18.13 -41.57 8.74
C ILE A 13 19.33 -40.62 8.90
N PRO A 14 20.56 -40.99 8.49
CA PRO A 14 21.71 -40.11 8.65
C PRO A 14 21.67 -39.00 7.58
N CYS A 15 21.84 -37.77 8.05
CA CYS A 15 22.03 -36.58 7.23
C CYS A 15 23.45 -36.64 6.63
N VAL A 16 23.56 -36.75 5.31
CA VAL A 16 24.85 -36.70 4.60
C VAL A 16 25.20 -35.24 4.37
N THR A 17 26.08 -34.70 5.21
CA THR A 17 26.65 -33.36 5.04
C THR A 17 27.79 -33.44 4.02
N PHE A 18 27.60 -32.90 2.81
CA PHE A 18 28.70 -32.65 1.88
C PHE A 18 29.48 -31.41 2.33
N LEU A 19 30.68 -31.62 2.86
CA LEU A 19 31.64 -30.56 3.18
C LEU A 19 32.47 -30.29 1.90
N LEU A 20 32.18 -29.19 1.20
CA LEU A 20 33.01 -28.71 0.09
C LEU A 20 34.11 -27.81 0.65
N VAL A 21 35.34 -28.31 0.62
CA VAL A 21 36.55 -27.54 0.92
C VAL A 21 36.97 -26.82 -0.36
N PHE A 22 36.91 -25.48 -0.37
CA PHE A 22 37.52 -24.66 -1.42
C PHE A 22 38.95 -24.30 -1.04
N VAL A 23 39.90 -24.70 -1.89
CA VAL A 23 41.30 -24.28 -1.82
C VAL A 23 41.41 -22.90 -2.48
N PHE A 24 41.84 -21.89 -1.73
CA PHE A 24 42.16 -20.57 -2.26
C PHE A 24 43.58 -20.58 -2.83
N ALA A 25 43.70 -20.47 -4.16
CA ALA A 25 44.92 -20.05 -4.83
C ALA A 25 44.72 -18.62 -5.33
N GLY A 26 45.40 -17.66 -4.70
CA GLY A 26 45.40 -16.26 -5.11
C GLY A 26 46.30 -16.05 -6.33
N CYS A 27 45.72 -15.51 -7.39
CA CYS A 27 46.36 -14.68 -8.42
C CYS A 27 45.25 -13.90 -9.13
N GLY A 28 45.51 -12.62 -9.44
CA GLY A 28 44.52 -11.61 -9.85
C GLY A 28 43.43 -12.13 -10.79
N ALA A 29 42.26 -12.42 -10.24
CA ALA A 29 41.10 -12.77 -11.03
C ALA A 29 40.57 -11.49 -11.67
N GLY A 30 40.60 -11.44 -12.99
CA GLY A 30 39.72 -10.53 -13.72
C GLY A 30 38.31 -10.66 -13.16
N VAL A 31 37.58 -9.55 -13.11
CA VAL A 31 36.20 -9.49 -12.64
C VAL A 31 35.33 -10.15 -13.71
N SER A 32 35.32 -11.48 -13.73
CA SER A 32 34.58 -12.25 -14.72
C SER A 32 33.08 -12.16 -14.44
N PRO A 33 32.25 -12.04 -15.48
CA PRO A 33 30.80 -12.10 -15.32
C PRO A 33 30.38 -13.45 -14.73
N PHE A 34 29.36 -13.43 -13.87
CA PHE A 34 28.74 -14.62 -13.31
C PHE A 34 27.55 -15.00 -14.19
N GLU A 35 27.50 -16.24 -14.65
CA GLU A 35 26.31 -16.82 -15.28
C GLU A 35 25.88 -18.06 -14.52
N LYS A 36 24.57 -18.18 -14.27
CA LYS A 36 24.00 -19.34 -13.60
C LYS A 36 22.61 -19.65 -14.13
N GLU A 37 22.39 -20.89 -14.51
CA GLU A 37 21.05 -21.43 -14.73
C GLU A 37 20.54 -22.05 -13.43
N ILE A 38 19.29 -21.76 -13.11
CA ILE A 38 18.58 -22.35 -11.97
C ILE A 38 17.22 -22.86 -12.41
N GLU A 39 16.71 -23.83 -11.67
CA GLU A 39 15.33 -24.29 -11.79
C GLU A 39 14.55 -23.79 -10.57
N LEU A 40 13.62 -22.86 -10.80
CA LEU A 40 12.74 -22.31 -9.77
C LEU A 40 11.48 -23.16 -9.70
N LYS A 41 11.22 -23.74 -8.53
CA LYS A 41 10.10 -24.66 -8.31
C LYS A 41 8.97 -23.96 -7.58
N ARG A 42 7.74 -24.29 -7.95
CA ARG A 42 6.55 -23.81 -7.26
C ARG A 42 6.62 -24.19 -5.79
N VAL A 43 6.29 -23.24 -4.93
CA VAL A 43 6.23 -23.47 -3.49
C VAL A 43 4.84 -23.96 -3.12
N ALA A 44 4.77 -24.89 -2.16
CA ALA A 44 3.51 -25.40 -1.65
C ALA A 44 2.65 -24.26 -1.07
N SER A 45 1.32 -24.44 -1.13
CA SER A 45 0.38 -23.48 -0.55
C SER A 45 0.66 -23.27 0.95
N GLY A 46 0.73 -22.02 1.39
CA GLY A 46 0.91 -21.66 2.80
C GLY A 46 2.37 -21.53 3.26
N GLU A 47 3.33 -21.51 2.34
CA GLU A 47 4.75 -21.24 2.62
C GLU A 47 5.18 -19.91 1.94
N PRO A 48 6.15 -19.16 2.50
CA PRO A 48 6.70 -17.98 1.84
C PRO A 48 7.41 -18.38 0.54
N ALA A 49 6.97 -17.84 -0.60
CA ALA A 49 7.46 -18.24 -1.91
C ALA A 49 8.71 -17.45 -2.34
N TYR A 50 9.77 -17.44 -1.50
CA TYR A 50 11.00 -16.70 -1.75
C TYR A 50 12.22 -17.61 -1.87
N VAL A 51 12.97 -17.49 -2.97
CA VAL A 51 14.20 -18.24 -3.24
C VAL A 51 15.40 -17.31 -3.18
N TYR A 52 16.42 -17.70 -2.40
CA TYR A 52 17.67 -16.94 -2.27
C TYR A 52 18.79 -17.59 -3.08
N VAL A 53 19.44 -16.82 -3.95
CA VAL A 53 20.55 -17.29 -4.78
C VAL A 53 21.82 -16.50 -4.44
N PRO A 54 22.79 -17.13 -3.75
CA PRO A 54 24.02 -16.46 -3.38
C PRO A 54 24.95 -16.27 -4.59
N PHE A 55 25.70 -15.17 -4.58
CA PHE A 55 26.81 -14.89 -5.49
C PHE A 55 27.89 -14.07 -4.77
N GLU A 56 29.13 -14.18 -5.23
CA GLU A 56 30.26 -13.45 -4.65
C GLU A 56 30.50 -12.15 -5.42
N VAL A 57 30.49 -11.02 -4.70
CA VAL A 57 30.92 -9.72 -5.22
C VAL A 57 32.43 -9.59 -4.98
N PRO A 58 33.25 -9.47 -6.04
CA PRO A 58 34.69 -9.37 -5.89
C PRO A 58 35.13 -8.01 -5.36
N ALA A 59 36.32 -7.97 -4.75
CA ALA A 59 36.95 -6.71 -4.36
C ALA A 59 37.16 -5.79 -5.58
N GLY A 60 36.84 -4.51 -5.42
CA GLY A 60 36.95 -3.51 -6.49
C GLY A 60 35.83 -3.56 -7.54
N ALA A 61 34.73 -4.26 -7.26
CA ALA A 61 33.48 -4.08 -8.00
C ALA A 61 33.04 -2.61 -7.95
N GLU A 62 32.66 -2.06 -9.10
CA GLU A 62 32.15 -0.69 -9.22
C GLU A 62 30.63 -0.67 -9.33
N THR A 63 30.08 -1.76 -9.84
CA THR A 63 28.65 -1.98 -10.01
C THR A 63 28.27 -3.39 -9.60
N VAL A 64 26.97 -3.64 -9.45
CA VAL A 64 26.36 -4.98 -9.51
C VAL A 64 25.21 -4.86 -10.49
N SER A 65 25.38 -5.39 -11.69
CA SER A 65 24.37 -5.39 -12.76
C SER A 65 23.85 -6.80 -12.96
N VAL A 66 22.54 -7.00 -12.85
CA VAL A 66 21.88 -8.30 -12.90
C VAL A 66 20.87 -8.31 -14.03
N VAL A 67 20.85 -9.39 -14.80
CA VAL A 67 19.82 -9.68 -15.79
C VAL A 67 19.27 -11.08 -15.53
N LEU A 68 17.95 -11.18 -15.45
CA LEU A 68 17.17 -12.39 -15.27
C LEU A 68 16.42 -12.69 -16.57
N ASN A 69 16.68 -13.85 -17.17
CA ASN A 69 15.96 -14.32 -18.34
C ASN A 69 15.21 -15.60 -18.00
N TYR A 70 13.92 -15.65 -18.31
CA TYR A 70 13.09 -16.85 -18.15
C TYR A 70 11.90 -16.80 -19.12
N ASP A 71 11.25 -17.94 -19.32
CA ASP A 71 10.05 -18.02 -20.13
C ASP A 71 8.86 -17.43 -19.36
N LYS A 72 8.37 -16.26 -19.78
CA LYS A 72 7.23 -15.58 -19.15
C LYS A 72 5.90 -16.26 -19.47
N ASN A 73 5.83 -17.06 -20.54
CA ASN A 73 4.61 -17.67 -21.07
C ASN A 73 3.39 -16.72 -21.03
N ASP A 74 3.43 -15.65 -21.82
CA ASP A 74 2.37 -14.62 -21.89
C ASP A 74 1.96 -14.04 -20.52
N GLY A 75 2.89 -13.98 -19.56
CA GLY A 75 2.66 -13.46 -18.21
C GLY A 75 2.10 -14.48 -17.21
N ASN A 76 1.95 -15.75 -17.60
CA ASN A 76 1.57 -16.83 -16.69
C ASN A 76 2.69 -17.17 -15.70
N ASN A 77 3.95 -16.97 -16.12
CA ASN A 77 5.11 -17.05 -15.24
C ASN A 77 5.55 -15.64 -14.82
N ARG A 78 5.54 -15.37 -13.51
CA ARG A 78 5.94 -14.09 -12.91
C ARG A 78 6.91 -14.37 -11.77
N ILE A 79 8.18 -14.06 -12.03
CA ILE A 79 9.25 -14.10 -11.04
C ILE A 79 9.59 -12.66 -10.68
N GLU A 80 9.58 -12.38 -9.38
CA GLU A 80 9.88 -11.06 -8.84
C GLU A 80 11.35 -10.98 -8.45
N LEU A 81 11.99 -9.84 -8.65
CA LEU A 81 13.43 -9.67 -8.49
C LEU A 81 13.78 -8.66 -7.39
N GLY A 82 14.66 -9.07 -6.48
CA GLY A 82 15.29 -8.19 -5.50
C GLY A 82 16.69 -8.66 -5.12
N VAL A 83 17.35 -7.91 -4.24
CA VAL A 83 18.71 -8.24 -3.81
C VAL A 83 19.02 -7.81 -2.38
N PHE A 84 19.82 -8.63 -1.73
CA PHE A 84 20.46 -8.38 -0.45
C PHE A 84 21.98 -8.34 -0.61
N ASP A 85 22.63 -7.41 0.07
CA ASP A 85 24.08 -7.27 0.11
C ASP A 85 24.75 -8.18 1.15
N GLU A 86 26.05 -7.98 1.36
CA GLU A 86 26.90 -8.80 2.23
C GLU A 86 26.47 -8.83 3.70
N ARG A 87 25.59 -7.90 4.12
CA ARG A 87 25.08 -7.84 5.50
C ARG A 87 23.99 -8.87 5.77
N PHE A 88 23.42 -9.47 4.73
CA PHE A 88 22.38 -10.47 4.85
C PHE A 88 22.93 -11.84 5.21
N ALA A 89 22.44 -12.41 6.31
CA ALA A 89 22.85 -13.70 6.83
C ALA A 89 22.34 -14.90 6.03
N GLY A 90 21.61 -14.70 4.92
CA GLY A 90 21.16 -15.79 4.05
C GLY A 90 19.94 -16.56 4.57
N ASN A 91 19.19 -16.00 5.52
CA ASN A 91 17.99 -16.63 6.07
C ASN A 91 16.78 -15.69 6.00
N HIS A 92 15.59 -16.27 5.87
CA HIS A 92 14.36 -15.53 5.58
C HIS A 92 13.94 -14.51 6.65
N GLN A 93 14.41 -14.65 7.89
CA GLN A 93 14.09 -13.74 9.00
C GLN A 93 15.02 -12.54 9.09
N ASP A 94 16.15 -12.54 8.36
CA ASP A 94 17.07 -11.42 8.36
C ASP A 94 16.63 -10.37 7.34
N LYS A 95 16.62 -9.11 7.76
CA LYS A 95 16.26 -7.94 6.94
C LYS A 95 17.48 -7.10 6.53
N LYS A 96 18.64 -7.36 7.16
CA LYS A 96 19.84 -6.56 6.93
C LYS A 96 20.32 -6.73 5.50
N GLY A 97 20.84 -5.66 4.95
CA GLY A 97 21.42 -5.68 3.62
C GLY A 97 20.42 -5.62 2.48
N PHE A 98 19.12 -5.46 2.73
CA PHE A 98 18.16 -5.28 1.63
C PHE A 98 18.53 -4.04 0.79
N ARG A 99 18.64 -4.21 -0.52
CA ARG A 99 19.01 -3.14 -1.46
C ARG A 99 17.92 -2.80 -2.45
N GLY A 100 16.78 -3.48 -2.41
CA GLY A 100 15.62 -3.12 -3.23
C GLY A 100 14.96 -4.28 -3.95
N TRP A 101 13.92 -3.92 -4.68
CA TRP A 101 12.94 -4.81 -5.27
C TRP A 101 12.29 -4.12 -6.46
N SER A 102 12.03 -4.88 -7.52
CA SER A 102 11.34 -4.40 -8.72
C SER A 102 10.06 -5.18 -9.03
N GLY A 103 9.65 -6.09 -8.14
CA GLY A 103 8.59 -7.04 -8.45
C GLY A 103 8.86 -7.77 -9.76
N SER A 104 7.81 -8.01 -10.54
CA SER A 104 7.89 -8.58 -11.89
C SER A 104 7.97 -7.54 -13.01
N VAL A 105 8.16 -6.26 -12.66
CA VAL A 105 8.18 -5.12 -13.60
C VAL A 105 9.46 -5.11 -14.43
N ARG A 106 10.58 -5.58 -13.86
CA ARG A 106 11.90 -5.50 -14.47
C ARG A 106 12.58 -6.86 -14.49
N ASP A 107 13.22 -7.15 -15.61
CA ASP A 107 14.04 -8.35 -15.83
C ASP A 107 15.51 -8.13 -15.47
N GLY A 108 15.84 -6.99 -14.86
CA GLY A 108 17.21 -6.67 -14.49
C GLY A 108 17.34 -5.34 -13.78
N PHE A 109 18.47 -5.16 -13.12
CA PHE A 109 18.81 -3.94 -12.39
C PHE A 109 20.31 -3.73 -12.35
N PHE A 110 20.73 -2.51 -12.01
CA PHE A 110 22.10 -2.27 -11.58
C PHE A 110 22.12 -1.43 -10.31
N ILE A 111 23.15 -1.64 -9.50
CA ILE A 111 23.48 -0.82 -8.33
C ILE A 111 24.91 -0.34 -8.50
N ALA A 112 25.11 0.96 -8.35
CA ALA A 112 26.42 1.60 -8.26
C ALA A 112 26.41 2.61 -7.10
N LYS A 113 27.56 3.23 -6.86
CA LYS A 113 27.71 4.20 -5.77
C LYS A 113 26.76 5.40 -5.90
N GLU A 114 26.73 6.03 -7.07
CA GLU A 114 25.99 7.28 -7.28
C GLU A 114 24.65 7.12 -7.98
N HIS A 115 24.45 5.97 -8.63
CA HIS A 115 23.27 5.67 -9.44
C HIS A 115 22.87 4.21 -9.27
N ALA A 116 21.58 3.94 -9.36
CA ALA A 116 21.02 2.60 -9.42
C ALA A 116 19.77 2.63 -10.29
N THR A 117 19.35 1.47 -10.77
CA THR A 117 18.00 1.28 -11.30
C THR A 117 16.99 1.70 -10.25
N ARG A 118 15.95 2.45 -10.64
CA ARG A 118 14.87 2.81 -9.72
C ARG A 118 14.20 1.54 -9.16
N GLY A 119 13.88 1.58 -7.88
CA GLY A 119 13.53 0.38 -7.10
C GLY A 119 14.69 -0.17 -6.27
N TYR A 120 15.93 0.27 -6.51
CA TYR A 120 17.13 -0.15 -5.79
C TYR A 120 17.89 1.01 -5.15
N GLU A 121 18.44 0.75 -3.97
CA GLU A 121 19.23 1.70 -3.19
C GLU A 121 20.68 1.72 -3.69
N LYS A 122 21.06 2.87 -4.26
CA LYS A 122 22.45 3.18 -4.61
C LYS A 122 23.35 3.25 -3.37
N GLY A 123 24.65 3.11 -3.57
CA GLY A 123 25.62 3.21 -2.49
C GLY A 123 26.81 2.28 -2.72
N ASP A 124 27.72 2.24 -1.74
CA ASP A 124 28.95 1.47 -1.87
C ASP A 124 28.68 -0.02 -2.20
N ILE A 125 29.57 -0.56 -3.04
CA ILE A 125 29.57 -1.96 -3.48
C ILE A 125 30.64 -2.69 -2.68
N ASN A 126 30.24 -3.20 -1.52
CA ASN A 126 31.14 -3.93 -0.65
C ASN A 126 31.37 -5.36 -1.18
N PRO A 127 32.62 -5.84 -1.19
CA PRO A 127 32.90 -7.22 -1.56
C PRO A 127 32.32 -8.20 -0.53
N GLY A 128 31.99 -9.40 -1.02
CA GLY A 128 31.49 -10.49 -0.19
C GLY A 128 30.26 -11.15 -0.79
N LYS A 129 29.61 -11.98 0.03
CA LYS A 129 28.51 -12.83 -0.40
C LYS A 129 27.19 -12.07 -0.41
N TRP A 130 26.70 -11.75 -1.60
CA TRP A 130 25.39 -11.15 -1.81
C TRP A 130 24.36 -12.23 -2.17
N HIS A 131 23.08 -11.89 -2.10
CA HIS A 131 21.99 -12.81 -2.43
C HIS A 131 20.94 -12.13 -3.31
N LEU A 132 20.66 -12.71 -4.47
CA LEU A 132 19.41 -12.41 -5.17
C LEU A 132 18.26 -13.03 -4.38
N ILE A 133 17.13 -12.34 -4.32
CA ILE A 133 15.87 -12.88 -3.81
C ILE A 133 14.88 -12.92 -4.98
N PHE A 134 14.24 -14.08 -5.16
CA PHE A 134 13.18 -14.27 -6.14
C PHE A 134 11.85 -14.55 -5.45
N GLY A 135 10.85 -13.71 -5.73
CA GLY A 135 9.45 -13.99 -5.37
C GLY A 135 8.77 -14.80 -6.47
N LEU A 136 8.12 -15.91 -6.13
CA LEU A 136 7.49 -16.80 -7.11
C LEU A 136 5.99 -16.53 -7.19
N ALA A 137 5.62 -15.34 -7.70
CA ALA A 137 4.26 -14.82 -7.71
C ALA A 137 3.28 -15.64 -8.56
N ALA A 138 3.75 -16.24 -9.66
CA ALA A 138 2.98 -17.21 -10.44
C ALA A 138 3.93 -18.09 -11.27
N LEU A 139 3.69 -19.40 -11.29
CA LEU A 139 4.32 -20.34 -12.21
C LEU A 139 3.24 -21.23 -12.80
N GLU A 140 3.19 -21.34 -14.12
CA GLU A 140 2.24 -22.20 -14.84
C GLU A 140 2.58 -23.68 -14.65
N SER A 141 3.87 -24.02 -14.74
CA SER A 141 4.41 -25.36 -14.50
C SER A 141 4.95 -25.53 -13.09
N GLU A 142 5.22 -26.78 -12.69
CA GLU A 142 5.87 -27.11 -11.41
C GLU A 142 7.23 -26.43 -11.24
N SER A 143 7.91 -26.12 -12.34
CA SER A 143 9.15 -25.38 -12.34
C SER A 143 9.34 -24.53 -13.60
N VAL A 144 10.12 -23.46 -13.48
CA VAL A 144 10.58 -22.62 -14.58
C VAL A 144 12.10 -22.52 -14.51
N LYS A 145 12.78 -22.69 -15.65
CA LYS A 145 14.22 -22.44 -15.75
C LYS A 145 14.46 -20.94 -15.90
N ALA A 146 15.42 -20.43 -15.15
CA ALA A 146 15.85 -19.04 -15.22
C ALA A 146 17.37 -18.96 -15.40
N LYS A 147 17.82 -18.08 -16.29
CA LYS A 147 19.22 -17.73 -16.48
C LYS A 147 19.51 -16.39 -15.82
N ILE A 148 20.49 -16.37 -14.94
CA ILE A 148 20.99 -15.19 -14.23
C ILE A 148 22.34 -14.81 -14.83
N SER A 149 22.50 -13.55 -15.21
CA SER A 149 23.78 -12.97 -15.63
C SER A 149 24.11 -11.78 -14.74
N ILE A 150 25.32 -11.75 -14.17
CA ILE A 150 25.79 -10.66 -13.28
C ILE A 150 27.12 -10.11 -13.79
N SER A 151 27.22 -8.78 -13.91
CA SER A 151 28.47 -8.04 -14.17
C SER A 151 28.76 -7.09 -13.00
N PHE A 152 30.04 -6.84 -12.72
CA PHE A 152 30.45 -6.02 -11.57
C PHE A 152 31.16 -4.70 -11.94
N ARG A 153 31.22 -4.39 -13.23
CA ARG A 153 31.82 -3.14 -13.76
C ARG A 153 31.01 -2.53 -14.88
N GLU A 154 30.30 -3.36 -15.64
CA GLU A 154 29.51 -2.90 -16.79
C GLU A 154 28.04 -2.78 -16.40
N VAL A 155 27.41 -1.71 -16.84
CA VAL A 155 25.95 -1.56 -16.81
C VAL A 155 25.43 -1.87 -18.22
N PRO A 156 24.56 -2.88 -18.39
CA PRO A 156 23.90 -3.15 -19.66
C PRO A 156 23.26 -1.88 -20.24
N ALA A 157 23.46 -1.64 -21.54
CA ALA A 157 23.04 -0.40 -22.19
C ALA A 157 21.53 -0.12 -22.04
N ASP A 158 20.69 -1.16 -22.07
CA ASP A 158 19.24 -1.02 -21.91
C ASP A 158 18.82 -0.58 -20.50
N LEU A 159 19.51 -1.04 -19.45
CA LEU A 159 19.22 -0.61 -18.08
C LEU A 159 19.60 0.86 -17.89
N LYS A 160 20.72 1.28 -18.48
CA LYS A 160 21.13 2.69 -18.47
C LYS A 160 20.15 3.57 -19.24
N ARG A 161 19.79 3.16 -20.46
CA ARG A 161 18.81 3.86 -21.30
C ARG A 161 17.47 4.03 -20.60
N THR A 162 16.97 2.97 -19.95
CA THR A 162 15.72 3.02 -19.18
C THR A 162 15.80 4.08 -18.06
N LEU A 163 16.87 4.10 -17.27
CA LEU A 163 17.06 5.11 -16.22
C LEU A 163 17.13 6.53 -16.81
N ASP A 164 17.84 6.71 -17.92
CA ASP A 164 17.97 8.00 -18.61
C ASP A 164 16.60 8.49 -19.13
N GLU A 165 15.81 7.61 -19.74
CA GLU A 165 14.44 7.89 -20.20
C GLU A 165 13.51 8.27 -19.05
N GLU A 166 13.52 7.52 -17.95
CA GLU A 166 12.75 7.83 -16.73
C GLU A 166 13.15 9.16 -16.10
N THR A 167 14.45 9.50 -16.14
CA THR A 167 14.97 10.77 -15.63
C THR A 167 14.59 11.95 -16.52
N ALA A 168 14.53 11.74 -17.84
CA ALA A 168 14.15 12.77 -18.80
C ALA A 168 12.64 13.07 -18.79
N LYS A 169 11.80 12.12 -18.36
CA LYS A 169 10.35 12.31 -18.27
C LYS A 169 9.99 13.35 -17.21
N GLN A 170 9.67 14.55 -17.68
CA GLN A 170 9.04 15.59 -16.88
C GLN A 170 7.56 15.66 -17.21
N PHE A 171 6.73 15.68 -16.17
CA PHE A 171 5.30 15.81 -16.31
C PHE A 171 4.88 17.13 -15.65
N THR A 172 4.36 18.06 -16.46
CA THR A 172 3.82 19.34 -15.97
C THR A 172 2.30 19.27 -15.98
N HIS A 173 1.66 19.62 -14.88
CA HIS A 173 0.19 19.72 -14.79
C HIS A 173 -0.24 21.19 -14.71
N GLU A 174 -1.37 21.53 -15.33
CA GLU A 174 -1.94 22.88 -15.25
C GLU A 174 -2.49 23.18 -13.85
N ILE A 175 -2.15 24.36 -13.32
CA ILE A 175 -2.45 24.77 -11.96
C ILE A 175 -3.81 25.47 -11.93
N SER A 176 -4.83 24.86 -11.31
CA SER A 176 -6.12 25.52 -11.08
C SER A 176 -6.26 25.92 -9.60
N ARG A 177 -6.53 27.21 -9.31
CA ARG A 177 -6.63 27.75 -7.93
C ARG A 177 -8.06 27.72 -7.36
N VAL A 178 -8.31 26.94 -6.29
CA VAL A 178 -9.47 26.99 -5.37
C VAL A 178 -8.98 27.09 -3.90
N SER A 179 -9.55 27.99 -3.09
CA SER A 179 -9.19 28.18 -1.67
C SER A 179 -9.58 26.98 -0.80
N GLY A 180 -8.76 26.62 0.19
CA GLY A 180 -8.99 25.49 1.10
C GLY A 180 -9.88 25.81 2.29
N ASP A 181 -10.62 24.80 2.74
CA ASP A 181 -11.41 24.82 3.97
C ASP A 181 -10.48 24.48 5.15
N LYS A 182 -10.53 25.23 6.27
CA LYS A 182 -9.52 25.11 7.34
C LYS A 182 -9.75 23.90 8.26
N VAL A 183 -10.86 23.17 8.09
CA VAL A 183 -11.28 22.05 8.96
C VAL A 183 -10.78 20.69 8.46
N TRP A 184 -10.68 20.51 7.14
CA TRP A 184 -10.35 19.24 6.51
C TRP A 184 -9.08 19.37 5.69
N LEU A 185 -8.08 18.55 6.00
CA LEU A 185 -6.90 18.34 5.17
C LEU A 185 -7.28 17.38 4.06
N ARG A 186 -6.94 17.69 2.81
CA ARG A 186 -7.24 16.82 1.68
C ARG A 186 -5.95 16.16 1.18
N GLY A 187 -6.00 14.91 0.74
CA GLY A 187 -4.79 14.24 0.29
C GLY A 187 -5.03 12.94 -0.43
N ASP A 188 -3.92 12.28 -0.70
CA ASP A 188 -3.83 10.97 -1.32
C ASP A 188 -2.86 10.09 -0.52
N LEU A 189 -3.20 8.83 -0.33
CA LEU A 189 -2.47 7.89 0.53
C LEU A 189 -1.86 6.72 -0.23
N HIS A 190 -2.01 6.67 -1.56
CA HIS A 190 -1.52 5.57 -2.40
C HIS A 190 -1.15 6.09 -3.79
N ALA A 191 0.11 6.02 -4.14
CA ALA A 191 0.61 6.44 -5.44
C ALA A 191 1.96 5.78 -5.73
N HIS A 192 2.22 5.52 -7.02
CA HIS A 192 3.41 4.82 -7.49
C HIS A 192 4.21 5.64 -8.49
N THR A 193 5.52 5.44 -8.49
CA THR A 193 6.47 6.11 -9.39
C THR A 193 7.31 5.09 -10.15
N PHE A 194 8.27 5.56 -10.94
CA PHE A 194 9.25 4.71 -11.60
C PHE A 194 10.11 3.86 -10.63
N HIS A 195 10.04 4.10 -9.32
CA HIS A 195 10.66 3.24 -8.31
C HIS A 195 9.97 1.89 -8.13
N GLY A 196 8.69 1.78 -8.50
CA GLY A 196 7.94 0.53 -8.55
C GLY A 196 7.51 0.24 -9.99
N ASP A 197 6.20 0.07 -10.18
CA ASP A 197 5.53 -0.17 -11.46
C ASP A 197 4.84 1.08 -12.03
N GLY A 198 4.97 2.22 -11.35
CA GLY A 198 4.44 3.48 -11.81
C GLY A 198 5.23 4.11 -12.97
N LYS A 199 4.59 5.07 -13.62
CA LYS A 199 5.10 5.91 -14.70
C LYS A 199 5.18 7.38 -14.30
N TRP A 200 5.02 7.68 -13.02
CA TRP A 200 5.27 9.01 -12.47
C TRP A 200 6.73 9.15 -12.01
N SER A 201 7.28 10.35 -12.04
CA SER A 201 8.43 10.68 -11.20
C SER A 201 7.94 11.16 -9.83
N VAL A 202 8.77 11.06 -8.79
CA VAL A 202 8.45 11.61 -7.45
C VAL A 202 8.06 13.07 -7.58
N LYS A 203 8.87 13.87 -8.30
CA LYS A 203 8.56 15.29 -8.54
C LYS A 203 7.19 15.49 -9.19
N ALA A 204 6.83 14.67 -10.18
CA ALA A 204 5.55 14.81 -10.87
C ALA A 204 4.34 14.50 -9.98
N ILE A 205 4.46 13.52 -9.06
CA ILE A 205 3.43 13.30 -8.03
C ILE A 205 3.28 14.54 -7.15
N LEU A 206 4.39 15.14 -6.70
CA LEU A 206 4.37 16.34 -5.85
C LEU A 206 3.80 17.57 -6.59
N ASP A 207 4.16 17.78 -7.85
CA ASP A 207 3.60 18.83 -8.69
C ASP A 207 2.09 18.65 -8.90
N SER A 208 1.65 17.41 -9.14
CA SER A 208 0.23 17.04 -9.29
C SER A 208 -0.55 17.27 -8.00
N ALA A 209 -0.02 16.83 -6.85
CA ALA A 209 -0.59 17.08 -5.53
C ALA A 209 -0.74 18.58 -5.24
N ARG A 210 0.28 19.38 -5.55
CA ARG A 210 0.23 20.85 -5.45
C ARG A 210 -0.83 21.45 -6.36
N ALA A 211 -0.90 21.02 -7.62
CA ALA A 211 -1.90 21.51 -8.59
C ALA A 211 -3.33 21.22 -8.11
N ASN A 212 -3.55 20.06 -7.50
CA ASN A 212 -4.81 19.63 -6.89
C ASN A 212 -5.06 20.16 -5.46
N LYS A 213 -4.11 20.93 -4.90
CA LYS A 213 -4.16 21.53 -3.55
C LYS A 213 -4.33 20.51 -2.46
N LEU A 214 -3.67 19.38 -2.62
CA LEU A 214 -3.54 18.44 -1.52
C LEU A 214 -2.70 19.08 -0.41
N ASP A 215 -3.10 18.83 0.83
CA ASP A 215 -2.37 19.20 2.03
C ASP A 215 -1.38 18.09 2.43
N PHE A 216 -1.59 16.87 1.95
CA PHE A 216 -0.68 15.74 2.13
C PHE A 216 -0.72 14.76 0.95
N VAL A 217 0.37 14.04 0.73
CA VAL A 217 0.46 12.95 -0.25
C VAL A 217 1.40 11.86 0.30
N SER A 218 1.06 10.59 0.06
CA SER A 218 1.98 9.47 0.27
C SER A 218 2.37 8.84 -1.06
N ILE A 219 3.65 8.50 -1.18
CA ILE A 219 4.16 7.60 -2.23
C ILE A 219 4.43 6.26 -1.55
N THR A 220 3.96 5.17 -2.15
CA THR A 220 3.85 3.85 -1.50
C THR A 220 4.34 2.76 -2.44
N GLU A 221 5.60 2.83 -2.86
CA GLU A 221 6.15 1.85 -3.81
C GLU A 221 6.06 0.40 -3.31
N HIS A 222 5.87 -0.52 -4.24
CA HIS A 222 5.85 -1.96 -3.98
C HIS A 222 7.18 -2.46 -3.42
N ASN A 223 7.21 -2.77 -2.11
CA ASN A 223 8.31 -3.46 -1.43
C ASN A 223 9.70 -2.82 -1.58
N THR A 224 9.78 -1.50 -1.81
CA THR A 224 11.05 -0.77 -1.91
C THR A 224 10.98 0.60 -1.22
N PHE A 225 12.07 1.01 -0.60
CA PHE A 225 12.23 2.32 0.04
C PHE A 225 13.05 3.31 -0.80
N SER A 226 13.50 2.89 -2.01
CA SER A 226 14.49 3.64 -2.80
C SER A 226 14.05 5.07 -3.20
N HIS A 227 12.75 5.34 -3.17
CA HIS A 227 12.17 6.66 -3.44
C HIS A 227 12.32 7.65 -2.26
N HIS A 228 12.54 7.17 -1.03
CA HIS A 228 12.56 8.01 0.19
C HIS A 228 13.64 9.10 0.12
N SER A 229 14.83 8.79 -0.42
CA SER A 229 15.95 9.75 -0.51
C SER A 229 15.69 10.86 -1.53
N GLU A 230 14.94 10.57 -2.60
CA GLU A 230 14.49 11.58 -3.57
C GLU A 230 13.43 12.49 -2.94
N MET A 231 12.50 11.92 -2.16
CA MET A 231 11.50 12.70 -1.42
C MET A 231 12.15 13.67 -0.43
N ASP A 232 13.16 13.23 0.33
CA ASP A 232 13.89 14.11 1.25
C ASP A 232 14.52 15.31 0.55
N ARG A 233 15.13 15.07 -0.62
CA ARG A 233 15.78 16.11 -1.40
C ARG A 233 14.76 17.14 -1.92
N LEU A 234 13.59 16.67 -2.34
CA LEU A 234 12.54 17.51 -2.91
C LEU A 234 11.67 18.18 -1.84
N ALA A 235 11.61 17.67 -0.61
CA ALA A 235 10.67 18.14 0.40
C ALA A 235 10.75 19.65 0.67
N GLY A 236 11.95 20.23 0.61
CA GLY A 236 12.17 21.67 0.79
C GLY A 236 11.49 22.54 -0.27
N ASP A 237 11.23 22.00 -1.46
CA ASP A 237 10.55 22.70 -2.56
C ASP A 237 9.02 22.73 -2.40
N TYR A 238 8.45 21.99 -1.45
CA TYR A 238 7.01 21.86 -1.19
C TYR A 238 6.64 22.10 0.29
N PRO A 239 6.97 23.27 0.87
CA PRO A 239 6.76 23.55 2.29
C PRO A 239 5.28 23.55 2.73
N GLU A 240 4.35 23.65 1.78
CA GLU A 240 2.90 23.59 2.01
C GLU A 240 2.32 22.17 2.04
N LEU A 241 3.08 21.17 1.58
CA LEU A 241 2.61 19.80 1.38
C LEU A 241 3.27 18.87 2.40
N LEU A 242 2.46 18.14 3.16
CA LEU A 242 2.97 17.07 4.01
C LEU A 242 3.26 15.83 3.16
N ILE A 243 4.54 15.58 2.90
CA ILE A 243 5.00 14.44 2.13
C ILE A 243 5.25 13.26 3.07
N LEU A 244 4.48 12.19 2.92
CA LEU A 244 4.58 10.98 3.71
C LEU A 244 5.36 9.92 2.94
N LYS A 245 6.46 9.45 3.52
CA LYS A 245 7.14 8.24 3.02
C LYS A 245 6.32 7.04 3.40
N GLY A 246 6.04 6.20 2.43
CA GLY A 246 5.27 4.99 2.63
C GLY A 246 5.82 3.83 1.84
N GLN A 247 5.19 2.69 2.03
CA GLN A 247 5.48 1.47 1.28
C GLN A 247 4.15 0.75 1.08
N GLU A 248 3.94 0.26 -0.14
CA GLU A 248 2.95 -0.79 -0.35
C GLU A 248 3.63 -2.14 -0.07
N ILE A 249 3.32 -2.74 1.07
CA ILE A 249 3.71 -4.10 1.42
C ILE A 249 2.87 -5.05 0.56
N THR A 250 3.47 -5.52 -0.52
CA THR A 250 2.85 -6.42 -1.50
C THR A 250 3.14 -7.85 -1.11
N THR A 251 2.11 -8.59 -0.75
CA THR A 251 2.21 -10.00 -0.37
C THR A 251 1.34 -10.86 -1.28
N TYR A 252 1.44 -12.18 -1.14
CA TYR A 252 0.57 -13.10 -1.88
C TYR A 252 -0.78 -13.38 -1.18
N GLY A 253 -1.12 -12.63 -0.13
CA GLY A 253 -2.36 -12.80 0.63
C GLY A 253 -3.14 -11.52 0.91
N GLY A 254 -2.73 -10.39 0.35
CA GLY A 254 -3.31 -9.06 0.58
C GLY A 254 -2.25 -7.98 0.51
N HIS A 255 -2.61 -6.79 0.07
CA HIS A 255 -1.70 -5.64 0.07
C HIS A 255 -1.96 -4.74 1.28
N PHE A 256 -0.92 -4.04 1.70
CA PHE A 256 -0.97 -3.11 2.81
C PHE A 256 -0.23 -1.84 2.44
N ASN A 257 -0.78 -0.69 2.80
CA ASN A 257 0.01 0.53 2.85
C ASN A 257 0.48 0.81 4.26
N THR A 258 1.73 1.23 4.38
CA THR A 258 2.24 1.87 5.58
C THR A 258 2.64 3.31 5.28
N TRP A 259 2.40 4.22 6.21
CA TRP A 259 2.69 5.65 6.05
C TRP A 259 3.45 6.19 7.25
N GLY A 260 4.44 7.04 6.99
CA GLY A 260 5.22 7.72 8.02
C GLY A 260 6.55 7.04 8.35
N LEU A 261 7.12 6.30 7.39
CA LEU A 261 8.42 5.67 7.51
C LEU A 261 9.57 6.69 7.47
N GLY A 262 10.69 6.35 8.10
CA GLY A 262 11.97 7.01 7.92
C GLY A 262 12.66 6.65 6.60
N THR A 263 13.72 7.38 6.27
CA THR A 263 14.51 7.13 5.05
C THR A 263 15.27 5.82 5.19
N GLY A 264 15.07 4.90 4.26
CA GLY A 264 15.63 3.55 4.33
C GLY A 264 14.89 2.56 5.23
N GLU A 265 13.83 3.00 5.93
CA GLU A 265 12.96 2.09 6.68
C GLU A 265 11.98 1.39 5.74
N TRP A 266 11.68 0.12 6.04
CA TRP A 266 10.72 -0.70 5.32
C TRP A 266 10.17 -1.80 6.23
N VAL A 267 8.93 -2.20 5.98
CA VAL A 267 8.21 -3.29 6.66
C VAL A 267 8.37 -4.57 5.83
N ASP A 268 8.61 -5.70 6.51
CA ASP A 268 8.93 -6.95 5.83
C ASP A 268 7.70 -7.55 5.15
N PHE A 269 7.74 -7.60 3.82
CA PHE A 269 6.69 -8.20 2.98
C PHE A 269 6.79 -9.72 2.89
N ARG A 270 7.90 -10.30 3.37
CA ARG A 270 8.18 -11.73 3.27
C ARG A 270 7.45 -12.50 4.36
N VAL A 271 6.13 -12.47 4.32
CA VAL A 271 5.25 -13.14 5.28
C VAL A 271 4.53 -14.33 4.67
N VAL A 272 4.00 -15.20 5.52
CA VAL A 272 3.21 -16.36 5.10
C VAL A 272 1.83 -15.88 4.60
N PRO A 273 1.42 -16.19 3.36
CA PRO A 273 0.10 -15.80 2.86
C PRO A 273 -1.03 -16.53 3.60
N ALA A 274 -2.22 -15.92 3.64
CA ALA A 274 -3.41 -16.48 4.30
C ALA A 274 -3.24 -16.85 5.80
N ASN A 275 -2.30 -16.22 6.50
CA ASN A 275 -2.07 -16.43 7.93
C ASN A 275 -2.40 -15.15 8.74
N PRO A 276 -3.42 -15.15 9.61
CA PRO A 276 -3.77 -13.97 10.41
C PRO A 276 -2.63 -13.39 11.25
N GLN A 277 -1.68 -14.21 11.68
CA GLN A 277 -0.51 -13.74 12.42
C GLN A 277 0.40 -12.86 11.57
N SER A 278 0.42 -13.05 10.24
CA SER A 278 1.22 -12.24 9.31
C SER A 278 0.70 -10.81 9.18
N ALA A 279 -0.61 -10.59 9.11
CA ALA A 279 -1.16 -9.24 9.15
C ALA A 279 -0.85 -8.52 10.48
N LYS A 280 -0.89 -9.26 11.60
CA LYS A 280 -0.47 -8.72 12.91
C LYS A 280 1.02 -8.36 12.92
N GLN A 281 1.88 -9.22 12.38
CA GLN A 281 3.32 -8.97 12.29
C GLN A 281 3.62 -7.69 11.49
N ILE A 282 2.98 -7.52 10.32
CA ILE A 282 3.12 -6.31 9.50
C ILE A 282 2.66 -5.07 10.29
N ALA A 283 1.53 -5.15 10.98
CA ALA A 283 1.03 -4.05 11.81
C ALA A 283 1.98 -3.68 12.95
N ASP A 284 2.41 -4.67 13.73
CA ASP A 284 3.32 -4.46 14.85
C ASP A 284 4.64 -3.83 14.39
N GLU A 285 5.17 -4.27 13.25
CA GLU A 285 6.39 -3.72 12.67
C GLU A 285 6.21 -2.29 12.17
N ALA A 286 5.14 -1.99 11.44
CA ALA A 286 4.82 -0.63 11.03
C ALA A 286 4.69 0.31 12.25
N HIS A 287 3.99 -0.13 13.29
CA HIS A 287 3.82 0.65 14.52
C HIS A 287 5.14 0.87 15.27
N SER A 288 6.13 -0.02 15.13
CA SER A 288 7.47 0.18 15.70
C SER A 288 8.21 1.37 15.09
N PHE A 289 7.88 1.74 13.85
CA PHE A 289 8.35 2.95 13.16
C PHE A 289 7.44 4.17 13.42
N GLN A 290 6.45 4.06 14.31
CA GLN A 290 5.41 5.08 14.50
C GLN A 290 4.59 5.37 13.24
N ALA A 291 4.63 4.45 12.27
CA ALA A 291 3.82 4.49 11.06
C ALA A 291 2.40 3.99 11.33
N LEU A 292 1.46 4.29 10.43
CA LEU A 292 0.14 3.63 10.39
C LEU A 292 0.13 2.57 9.32
N VAL A 293 -0.76 1.58 9.45
CA VAL A 293 -0.96 0.51 8.46
C VAL A 293 -2.42 0.43 8.01
N SER A 294 -2.62 0.21 6.72
CA SER A 294 -3.93 0.02 6.10
C SER A 294 -3.97 -1.24 5.26
N ALA A 295 -5.09 -1.94 5.24
CA ALA A 295 -5.36 -2.92 4.20
C ALA A 295 -5.76 -2.20 2.91
N ASN A 296 -5.14 -2.55 1.79
CA ASN A 296 -5.44 -1.95 0.48
C ASN A 296 -6.50 -2.79 -0.23
N HIS A 297 -7.41 -2.12 -0.95
CA HIS A 297 -8.41 -2.68 -1.88
C HIS A 297 -8.75 -4.18 -1.65
N PRO A 298 -9.32 -4.55 -0.47
CA PRO A 298 -9.27 -5.91 0.06
C PRO A 298 -10.09 -6.94 -0.75
N THR A 299 -10.97 -6.45 -1.62
CA THR A 299 -11.84 -7.25 -2.50
C THR A 299 -11.36 -7.28 -3.94
N MET A 300 -10.26 -6.59 -4.28
CA MET A 300 -9.76 -6.52 -5.65
C MET A 300 -9.32 -7.91 -6.15
N ASP A 301 -9.82 -8.29 -7.32
CA ASP A 301 -9.52 -9.51 -8.04
C ASP A 301 -8.25 -9.33 -8.88
N CYS A 302 -7.13 -9.24 -8.17
CA CYS A 302 -5.81 -9.46 -8.73
C CYS A 302 -5.03 -10.51 -7.95
N LYS A 303 -4.08 -11.15 -8.63
CA LYS A 303 -3.24 -12.21 -8.06
C LYS A 303 -2.45 -11.67 -6.86
N GLY A 304 -2.89 -11.99 -5.64
CA GLY A 304 -2.26 -11.59 -4.38
C GLY A 304 -2.97 -10.45 -3.64
N CYS A 305 -3.90 -9.74 -4.28
CA CYS A 305 -4.53 -8.55 -3.73
C CYS A 305 -5.68 -8.85 -2.77
N LYS A 306 -6.49 -9.86 -3.09
CA LYS A 306 -7.64 -10.25 -2.27
C LYS A 306 -7.20 -10.62 -0.86
N TRP A 307 -7.77 -9.92 0.12
CA TRP A 307 -7.42 -10.07 1.52
C TRP A 307 -7.74 -11.48 2.03
N SER A 308 -6.71 -12.18 2.50
CA SER A 308 -6.77 -13.57 2.98
C SER A 308 -6.31 -13.74 4.42
N TYR A 309 -5.89 -12.66 5.08
CA TYR A 309 -5.37 -12.68 6.45
C TYR A 309 -6.45 -12.71 7.53
N GLY A 310 -7.72 -12.84 7.16
CA GLY A 310 -8.84 -12.89 8.10
C GLY A 310 -9.27 -11.50 8.57
N ASP A 311 -9.32 -11.29 9.88
CA ASP A 311 -9.86 -10.05 10.46
C ASP A 311 -8.99 -8.83 10.13
N LEU A 312 -9.64 -7.69 9.84
CA LEU A 312 -8.99 -6.42 9.53
C LEU A 312 -8.67 -5.60 10.78
N THR A 313 -9.06 -6.05 11.97
CA THR A 313 -8.84 -5.33 13.24
C THR A 313 -7.38 -5.05 13.63
N PRO A 314 -6.35 -5.78 13.13
CA PRO A 314 -4.96 -5.37 13.31
C PRO A 314 -4.60 -4.09 12.55
N MET A 315 -5.38 -3.68 11.55
CA MET A 315 -5.11 -2.50 10.72
C MET A 315 -5.67 -1.21 11.35
N ASP A 316 -5.02 -0.08 11.10
CA ASP A 316 -5.53 1.24 11.50
C ASP A 316 -6.66 1.72 10.57
N SER A 317 -6.60 1.33 9.30
CA SER A 317 -7.61 1.63 8.30
C SER A 317 -7.78 0.53 7.24
N VAL A 318 -8.79 0.70 6.41
CA VAL A 318 -9.03 -0.10 5.22
C VAL A 318 -9.40 0.81 4.06
N GLU A 319 -8.82 0.54 2.90
CA GLU A 319 -9.16 1.21 1.67
C GLU A 319 -10.44 0.61 1.08
N ILE A 320 -11.49 1.42 1.08
CA ILE A 320 -12.81 1.05 0.57
C ILE A 320 -13.04 1.58 -0.84
N TRP A 321 -12.25 2.58 -1.23
CA TRP A 321 -12.31 3.18 -2.55
C TRP A 321 -10.90 3.29 -3.12
N ASN A 322 -10.58 2.42 -4.06
CA ASN A 322 -9.34 2.47 -4.80
C ASN A 322 -9.61 2.94 -6.24
N ALA A 323 -8.86 3.94 -6.70
CA ALA A 323 -8.96 4.45 -8.07
C ALA A 323 -10.41 4.80 -8.47
N LYS A 324 -10.85 4.40 -9.68
CA LYS A 324 -12.23 4.63 -10.13
C LYS A 324 -13.18 3.63 -9.47
N TRP A 325 -14.22 4.14 -8.81
CA TRP A 325 -15.22 3.32 -8.12
C TRP A 325 -15.82 2.23 -9.03
N ASP A 326 -15.78 0.99 -8.57
CA ASP A 326 -16.34 -0.17 -9.27
C ASP A 326 -17.13 -1.15 -8.36
N GLU A 327 -17.46 -2.33 -8.90
CA GLU A 327 -18.18 -3.37 -8.14
C GLU A 327 -17.35 -3.95 -6.98
N GLN A 328 -16.02 -3.99 -7.11
CA GLN A 328 -15.13 -4.51 -6.08
C GLN A 328 -15.11 -3.54 -4.90
N ASP A 329 -15.10 -2.22 -5.15
CA ASP A 329 -15.25 -1.21 -4.10
C ASP A 329 -16.61 -1.34 -3.37
N GLU A 330 -17.70 -1.64 -4.08
CA GLU A 330 -19.00 -1.93 -3.43
C GLU A 330 -18.91 -3.13 -2.49
N GLN A 331 -18.18 -4.19 -2.87
CA GLN A 331 -17.96 -5.34 -2.01
C GLN A 331 -17.15 -4.95 -0.77
N SER A 332 -16.14 -4.10 -0.93
CA SER A 332 -15.38 -3.53 0.19
C SER A 332 -16.27 -2.70 1.12
N LEU A 333 -17.17 -1.89 0.57
CA LEU A 333 -18.14 -1.11 1.36
C LEU A 333 -19.07 -2.01 2.18
N VAL A 334 -19.56 -3.11 1.59
CA VAL A 334 -20.40 -4.11 2.27
C VAL A 334 -19.62 -4.83 3.38
N MET A 335 -18.35 -5.20 3.10
CA MET A 335 -17.44 -5.80 4.08
C MET A 335 -17.22 -4.86 5.28
N TRP A 336 -16.90 -3.60 5.01
CA TRP A 336 -16.71 -2.59 6.05
C TRP A 336 -17.96 -2.36 6.88
N ASP A 337 -19.13 -2.23 6.24
CA ASP A 337 -20.42 -2.08 6.94
C ASP A 337 -20.74 -3.26 7.88
N LYS A 338 -20.33 -4.48 7.52
CA LYS A 338 -20.42 -5.65 8.41
C LYS A 338 -19.53 -5.48 9.63
N LEU A 339 -18.28 -5.05 9.46
CA LEU A 339 -17.35 -4.79 10.58
C LEU A 339 -17.87 -3.70 11.52
N LEU A 340 -18.42 -2.61 10.96
CA LEU A 340 -19.04 -1.54 11.75
C LEU A 340 -20.22 -2.06 12.60
N ARG A 341 -21.05 -2.95 12.05
CA ARG A 341 -22.18 -3.57 12.78
C ARG A 341 -21.73 -4.50 13.90
N GLU A 342 -20.57 -5.13 13.75
CA GLU A 342 -19.91 -5.90 14.81
C GLU A 342 -19.29 -4.99 15.90
N GLY A 343 -19.32 -3.66 15.70
CA GLY A 343 -18.77 -2.67 16.62
C GLY A 343 -17.28 -2.39 16.41
N LYS A 344 -16.68 -2.93 15.34
CA LYS A 344 -15.29 -2.66 14.96
C LYS A 344 -15.22 -1.28 14.32
N ARG A 345 -14.41 -0.39 14.90
CA ARG A 345 -14.29 1.02 14.47
C ARG A 345 -13.10 1.24 13.54
N ILE A 346 -12.99 0.42 12.49
CA ILE A 346 -11.90 0.53 11.51
C ILE A 346 -12.22 1.68 10.55
N THR A 347 -11.27 2.58 10.34
CA THR A 347 -11.44 3.75 9.47
C THR A 347 -11.46 3.32 8.01
N ALA A 348 -12.48 3.73 7.26
CA ALA A 348 -12.48 3.61 5.80
C ALA A 348 -11.77 4.81 5.17
N ILE A 349 -10.90 4.54 4.20
CA ILE A 349 -10.23 5.55 3.38
C ILE A 349 -10.46 5.28 1.89
N GLY A 350 -9.97 6.18 1.05
CA GLY A 350 -9.80 5.95 -0.38
C GLY A 350 -8.56 6.68 -0.88
N SER A 351 -8.06 6.25 -2.04
CA SER A 351 -6.83 6.75 -2.64
C SER A 351 -6.87 6.59 -4.16
N SER A 352 -5.95 7.27 -4.87
CA SER A 352 -5.90 7.14 -6.32
C SER A 352 -5.27 5.84 -6.80
N ASP A 353 -4.31 5.30 -6.05
CA ASP A 353 -3.44 4.20 -6.48
C ASP A 353 -2.90 4.46 -7.89
N THR A 354 -2.52 5.72 -8.14
CA THR A 354 -2.17 6.18 -9.48
C THR A 354 -0.82 5.58 -9.88
N HIS A 355 -0.86 4.82 -10.97
CA HIS A 355 0.34 4.26 -11.58
C HIS A 355 0.81 5.13 -12.74
N GLN A 356 -0.06 5.96 -13.32
CA GLN A 356 0.33 6.72 -14.49
C GLN A 356 -0.47 8.01 -14.68
N PRO A 357 0.10 9.01 -15.38
CA PRO A 357 -0.64 10.21 -15.72
C PRO A 357 -1.90 9.94 -16.56
N PRO A 358 -2.95 10.79 -16.46
CA PRO A 358 -4.20 10.59 -17.18
C PRO A 358 -4.09 10.48 -18.70
N TYR A 359 -3.05 11.08 -19.29
CA TYR A 359 -2.80 11.08 -20.73
C TYR A 359 -2.00 9.86 -21.22
N GLU A 360 -1.47 9.04 -20.31
CA GLU A 360 -0.82 7.78 -20.69
C GLU A 360 -1.89 6.67 -20.85
N PRO A 361 -1.82 5.84 -21.90
CA PRO A 361 -2.69 4.67 -22.05
C PRO A 361 -2.48 3.66 -20.92
N SER A 362 -3.56 3.15 -20.33
CA SER A 362 -3.54 2.17 -19.25
C SER A 362 -4.45 0.99 -19.53
N ASP A 363 -4.02 -0.22 -19.18
CA ASP A 363 -4.86 -1.42 -19.17
C ASP A 363 -5.73 -1.50 -17.90
N TYR A 364 -5.37 -0.75 -16.85
CA TYR A 364 -6.10 -0.63 -15.58
C TYR A 364 -6.53 0.83 -15.34
N PRO A 365 -7.71 1.15 -14.79
CA PRO A 365 -8.20 2.53 -14.66
C PRO A 365 -7.49 3.38 -13.58
N THR A 366 -6.18 3.23 -13.44
CA THR A 366 -5.28 3.96 -12.51
C THR A 366 -4.53 5.10 -13.20
N ASN A 367 -4.92 5.48 -14.42
CA ASN A 367 -4.47 6.71 -15.08
C ASN A 367 -5.18 7.94 -14.51
N LEU A 368 -4.93 8.20 -13.23
CA LEU A 368 -5.65 9.19 -12.43
C LEU A 368 -4.73 10.32 -12.01
N VAL A 369 -5.30 11.50 -11.86
CA VAL A 369 -4.59 12.60 -11.19
C VAL A 369 -4.46 12.23 -9.71
N VAL A 370 -3.34 12.61 -9.10
CA VAL A 370 -3.08 12.39 -7.67
C VAL A 370 -4.21 13.01 -6.83
N GLY A 371 -4.79 12.23 -5.92
CA GLY A 371 -5.92 12.61 -5.09
C GLY A 371 -7.28 12.37 -5.72
N SER A 372 -7.43 11.41 -6.63
CA SER A 372 -8.72 10.98 -7.17
C SER A 372 -8.93 9.47 -7.00
N PRO A 373 -9.73 9.02 -6.02
CA PRO A 373 -10.45 9.78 -5.01
C PRO A 373 -9.55 10.54 -4.03
N THR A 374 -10.10 11.61 -3.45
CA THR A 374 -9.48 12.39 -2.38
C THR A 374 -9.94 11.89 -1.02
N VAL A 375 -8.98 11.63 -0.13
CA VAL A 375 -9.27 11.45 1.29
C VAL A 375 -9.21 12.80 2.02
N PHE A 376 -10.23 13.08 2.84
CA PHE A 376 -10.32 14.26 3.67
C PHE A 376 -10.22 13.87 5.14
N VAL A 377 -9.20 14.38 5.82
CA VAL A 377 -8.88 14.06 7.22
C VAL A 377 -9.00 15.31 8.08
N ALA A 378 -9.70 15.24 9.21
CA ALA A 378 -9.90 16.40 10.07
C ALA A 378 -8.57 16.95 10.58
N ARG A 379 -8.41 18.28 10.56
CA ARG A 379 -7.21 18.96 11.04
C ARG A 379 -7.25 19.09 12.56
N GLU A 380 -6.35 18.39 13.26
CA GLU A 380 -6.15 18.49 14.71
C GLU A 380 -4.88 19.29 15.05
N GLY A 381 -4.88 20.58 14.71
CA GLY A 381 -3.81 21.52 15.02
C GLY A 381 -2.94 21.91 13.81
N LYS A 382 -1.61 21.82 13.97
CA LYS A 382 -0.67 22.12 12.88
C LYS A 382 -0.62 20.95 11.89
N LEU A 383 -0.43 21.27 10.60
CA LEU A 383 -0.19 20.26 9.57
C LEU A 383 1.08 19.48 9.95
N SER A 384 0.91 18.19 10.27
CA SER A 384 1.96 17.29 10.75
C SER A 384 1.50 15.85 10.61
N GLN A 385 2.45 14.92 10.47
CA GLN A 385 2.19 13.48 10.47
C GLN A 385 1.38 13.06 11.71
N GLU A 386 1.82 13.49 12.90
CA GLU A 386 1.13 13.17 14.15
C GLU A 386 -0.34 13.63 14.16
N SER A 387 -0.61 14.88 13.75
CA SER A 387 -1.99 15.38 13.68
C SER A 387 -2.84 14.59 12.68
N LEU A 388 -2.28 14.24 11.52
CA LEU A 388 -2.99 13.49 10.50
C LEU A 388 -3.34 12.09 11.03
N PHE A 389 -2.37 11.42 11.63
CA PHE A 389 -2.49 10.05 12.12
C PHE A 389 -3.47 9.93 13.30
N ARG A 390 -3.50 10.92 14.21
CA ARG A 390 -4.52 10.98 15.27
C ARG A 390 -5.94 11.03 14.71
N SER A 391 -6.16 11.78 13.64
CA SER A 391 -7.47 11.90 13.00
C SER A 391 -7.85 10.64 12.21
N LEU A 392 -6.91 10.05 11.47
CA LEU A 392 -7.09 8.77 10.77
C LEU A 392 -7.49 7.66 11.76
N LYS A 393 -6.75 7.50 12.86
CA LYS A 393 -7.05 6.49 13.90
C LYS A 393 -8.42 6.65 14.57
N LYS A 394 -8.96 7.86 14.57
CA LYS A 394 -10.29 8.16 15.15
C LYS A 394 -11.41 8.11 14.12
N GLY A 395 -11.14 7.79 12.85
CA GLY A 395 -12.14 7.81 11.79
C GLY A 395 -12.67 9.20 11.48
N LYS A 396 -11.90 10.26 11.76
CA LYS A 396 -12.26 11.64 11.42
C LYS A 396 -11.98 11.91 9.94
N VAL A 397 -12.71 11.19 9.10
CA VAL A 397 -12.42 11.03 7.67
C VAL A 397 -13.70 11.02 6.84
N TYR A 398 -13.67 11.68 5.69
CA TYR A 398 -14.57 11.40 4.58
C TYR A 398 -13.77 11.25 3.29
N VAL A 399 -14.35 10.60 2.28
CA VAL A 399 -13.74 10.37 0.98
C VAL A 399 -14.67 10.91 -0.10
N ALA A 400 -14.13 11.50 -1.15
CA ALA A 400 -14.89 11.95 -2.32
C ALA A 400 -14.09 11.77 -3.61
N GLU A 401 -14.75 11.77 -4.77
CA GLU A 401 -14.08 11.51 -6.07
C GLU A 401 -12.93 12.48 -6.38
N ASP A 402 -12.99 13.71 -5.87
CA ASP A 402 -12.04 14.77 -6.21
C ASP A 402 -11.95 15.85 -5.10
N PRO A 403 -10.89 16.69 -5.12
CA PRO A 403 -10.61 17.64 -4.04
C PRO A 403 -11.51 18.88 -4.04
N GLY A 404 -12.43 19.01 -5.00
CA GLY A 404 -13.45 20.06 -5.10
C GLY A 404 -14.75 19.74 -4.36
N LYS A 405 -15.00 18.46 -4.07
CA LYS A 405 -16.20 18.01 -3.35
C LYS A 405 -16.13 18.33 -1.85
N ARG A 406 -17.22 18.85 -1.29
CA ARG A 406 -17.31 19.20 0.15
C ARG A 406 -18.49 18.49 0.80
N VAL A 407 -18.20 17.78 1.89
CA VAL A 407 -19.19 17.06 2.69
C VAL A 407 -19.16 17.58 4.12
N SER A 408 -20.31 18.00 4.63
CA SER A 408 -20.53 18.29 6.05
C SER A 408 -21.67 17.44 6.56
N LEU A 409 -21.37 16.55 7.49
CA LEU A 409 -22.34 15.82 8.31
C LEU A 409 -22.07 16.19 9.76
N VAL A 410 -23.02 16.86 10.40
CA VAL A 410 -22.90 17.29 11.80
C VAL A 410 -24.07 16.72 12.59
N ALA A 411 -23.79 15.96 13.65
CA ALA A 411 -24.80 15.43 14.57
C ALA A 411 -24.73 16.15 15.93
N ALA A 412 -25.85 16.21 16.64
CA ALA A 412 -25.94 16.86 17.96
C ALA A 412 -25.29 18.26 17.99
N LYS A 413 -25.51 19.04 16.91
CA LYS A 413 -24.98 20.40 16.67
C LYS A 413 -23.47 20.52 16.42
N THR A 414 -22.63 19.61 16.92
CA THR A 414 -21.16 19.77 16.84
C THR A 414 -20.39 18.55 16.36
N ALA A 415 -20.93 17.34 16.55
CA ALA A 415 -20.19 16.10 16.31
C ALA A 415 -20.06 15.82 14.81
N ARG A 416 -18.86 15.40 14.40
CA ARG A 416 -18.49 15.09 13.01
C ARG A 416 -18.10 13.62 12.85
N PRO A 417 -17.87 13.11 11.62
CA PRO A 417 -17.35 11.76 11.41
C PRO A 417 -16.18 11.44 12.35
N GLY A 418 -16.17 10.23 12.91
CA GLY A 418 -15.21 9.77 13.91
C GLY A 418 -15.56 10.13 15.36
N GLU A 419 -16.46 11.08 15.58
CA GLU A 419 -16.88 11.51 16.92
C GLU A 419 -18.09 10.70 17.42
N THR A 420 -18.44 10.93 18.68
CA THR A 420 -19.46 10.16 19.40
C THR A 420 -20.52 11.09 19.98
N VAL A 421 -21.79 10.67 19.93
CA VAL A 421 -22.96 11.40 20.45
C VAL A 421 -23.85 10.46 21.27
N THR A 422 -24.75 11.04 22.06
CA THR A 422 -25.85 10.33 22.74
C THR A 422 -27.19 10.82 22.20
N PHE A 423 -28.25 10.04 22.41
CA PHE A 423 -29.61 10.53 22.19
C PHE A 423 -29.93 11.69 23.17
N ASP A 424 -30.75 12.63 22.72
CA ASP A 424 -31.31 13.70 23.56
C ASP A 424 -32.47 13.17 24.43
N GLN A 425 -33.09 14.07 25.22
CA GLN A 425 -34.20 13.72 26.11
C GLN A 425 -35.45 13.20 25.37
N GLU A 426 -35.58 13.44 24.06
CA GLU A 426 -36.66 12.90 23.23
C GLU A 426 -36.28 11.58 22.56
N GLY A 427 -35.11 11.02 22.87
CA GLY A 427 -34.60 9.81 22.23
C GLY A 427 -34.16 10.06 20.78
N LYS A 428 -33.66 11.26 20.45
CA LYS A 428 -33.24 11.63 19.10
C LYS A 428 -31.77 12.06 19.01
N VAL A 429 -31.17 11.78 17.87
CA VAL A 429 -29.92 12.41 17.41
C VAL A 429 -30.25 13.22 16.18
N ASN A 430 -30.32 14.55 16.34
CA ASN A 430 -30.52 15.47 15.22
C ASN A 430 -29.21 15.62 14.43
N TYR A 431 -29.30 15.65 13.11
CA TYR A 431 -28.18 15.88 12.21
C TYR A 431 -28.50 16.93 11.15
N HIS A 432 -27.44 17.57 10.69
CA HIS A 432 -27.45 18.58 9.64
C HIS A 432 -26.47 18.15 8.55
N VAL A 433 -26.89 18.26 7.29
CA VAL A 433 -26.08 17.94 6.12
C VAL A 433 -25.92 19.18 5.26
N ARG A 434 -24.67 19.48 4.86
CA ARG A 434 -24.35 20.44 3.80
C ARG A 434 -23.40 19.81 2.78
N LEU A 435 -23.75 19.87 1.50
CA LEU A 435 -22.96 19.34 0.38
C LEU A 435 -22.74 20.43 -0.68
N SER A 436 -21.59 20.40 -1.35
CA SER A 436 -21.34 21.20 -2.56
C SER A 436 -20.31 20.55 -3.47
N GLY A 437 -20.35 20.87 -4.77
CA GLY A 437 -19.44 20.31 -5.77
C GLY A 437 -19.86 18.96 -6.36
N PHE A 438 -21.12 18.56 -6.17
CA PHE A 438 -21.69 17.32 -6.71
C PHE A 438 -22.61 17.63 -7.91
N SER A 439 -22.84 16.63 -8.76
CA SER A 439 -23.73 16.76 -9.92
C SER A 439 -25.19 16.96 -9.49
N SER A 440 -25.97 17.68 -10.30
CA SER A 440 -27.38 18.03 -10.02
C SER A 440 -28.38 16.87 -10.19
N ASP A 441 -27.86 15.67 -10.42
CA ASP A 441 -28.59 14.41 -10.53
C ASP A 441 -28.05 13.34 -9.57
N SER A 442 -27.03 13.68 -8.76
CA SER A 442 -26.56 12.84 -7.67
C SER A 442 -27.61 12.72 -6.54
N THR A 443 -27.49 11.69 -5.72
CA THR A 443 -28.35 11.46 -4.55
C THR A 443 -27.51 11.37 -3.29
N VAL A 444 -27.95 12.02 -2.20
CA VAL A 444 -27.35 11.87 -0.87
C VAL A 444 -28.22 10.96 -0.01
N LYS A 445 -27.59 10.06 0.73
CA LYS A 445 -28.19 9.12 1.66
C LYS A 445 -27.52 9.29 3.02
N VAL A 446 -28.28 9.67 4.05
CA VAL A 446 -27.84 9.50 5.45
C VAL A 446 -28.36 8.15 5.91
N ILE A 447 -27.46 7.26 6.31
CA ILE A 447 -27.74 5.86 6.69
C ILE A 447 -27.42 5.70 8.17
N TRP A 448 -28.29 5.06 8.93
CA TRP A 448 -28.03 4.72 10.33
C TRP A 448 -28.34 3.26 10.63
N LYS A 449 -27.55 2.68 11.52
CA LYS A 449 -27.70 1.30 12.00
C LYS A 449 -27.49 1.26 13.51
N LEU A 450 -28.46 0.71 14.23
CA LEU A 450 -28.43 0.53 15.68
C LEU A 450 -28.25 -0.95 16.03
N LYS A 451 -27.63 -1.23 17.18
CA LYS A 451 -27.31 -2.58 17.66
C LYS A 451 -28.53 -3.46 17.90
N ASN A 452 -29.70 -2.87 18.15
CA ASN A 452 -30.97 -3.59 18.26
C ASN A 452 -31.54 -4.06 16.91
N GLY A 453 -30.80 -3.90 15.80
CA GLY A 453 -31.23 -4.28 14.45
C GLY A 453 -31.95 -3.17 13.68
N THR A 454 -32.28 -2.04 14.33
CA THR A 454 -32.93 -0.91 13.65
C THR A 454 -31.98 -0.31 12.62
N THR A 455 -32.39 -0.33 11.35
CA THR A 455 -31.67 0.29 10.24
C THR A 455 -32.60 1.26 9.54
N GLY A 456 -32.10 2.42 9.14
CA GLY A 456 -32.86 3.37 8.35
C GLY A 456 -31.99 4.24 7.47
N ARG A 457 -32.65 4.98 6.59
CA ARG A 457 -31.99 5.93 5.69
C ARG A 457 -32.90 7.11 5.39
N LYS A 458 -32.30 8.28 5.15
CA LYS A 458 -32.95 9.45 4.55
C LYS A 458 -32.24 9.77 3.24
N THR A 459 -32.99 9.79 2.14
CA THR A 459 -32.46 10.09 0.80
C THR A 459 -32.97 11.44 0.34
N MET A 460 -32.07 12.27 -0.20
CA MET A 460 -32.41 13.55 -0.82
C MET A 460 -31.73 13.65 -2.21
N PRO A 461 -32.43 14.17 -3.24
CA PRO A 461 -31.80 14.48 -4.52
C PRO A 461 -30.95 15.75 -4.40
N ILE A 462 -29.81 15.80 -5.09
CA ILE A 462 -29.00 17.01 -5.23
C ILE A 462 -29.52 17.79 -6.42
N ARG A 463 -30.47 18.73 -6.22
CA ARG A 463 -31.12 19.45 -7.35
C ARG A 463 -30.48 20.80 -7.70
N VAL A 464 -29.54 21.25 -6.88
CA VAL A 464 -28.88 22.55 -6.96
C VAL A 464 -27.42 22.37 -6.53
N SER A 465 -26.55 23.33 -6.88
CA SER A 465 -25.10 23.25 -6.66
C SER A 465 -24.67 23.08 -5.20
N ALA A 466 -25.55 23.41 -4.25
CA ALA A 466 -25.38 23.14 -2.83
C ALA A 466 -26.68 22.64 -2.20
N VAL A 467 -26.60 21.58 -1.41
CA VAL A 467 -27.75 20.96 -0.72
C VAL A 467 -27.56 21.10 0.78
N GLU A 468 -28.62 21.53 1.45
CA GLU A 468 -28.66 21.67 2.90
C GLU A 468 -29.99 21.13 3.44
N PHE A 469 -29.93 20.23 4.42
CA PHE A 469 -31.13 19.72 5.08
C PHE A 469 -30.83 19.13 6.46
N ASP A 470 -31.86 19.12 7.29
CA ASP A 470 -31.84 18.51 8.62
C ASP A 470 -32.54 17.14 8.62
N GLY A 471 -32.22 16.33 9.62
CA GLY A 471 -32.95 15.11 9.95
C GLY A 471 -32.66 14.64 11.36
N SER A 472 -33.26 13.52 11.74
CA SER A 472 -33.09 12.95 13.07
C SER A 472 -33.07 11.42 12.99
N VAL A 473 -32.25 10.80 13.84
CA VAL A 473 -32.28 9.37 14.12
C VAL A 473 -32.97 9.19 15.47
N ALA A 474 -34.07 8.43 15.52
CA ALA A 474 -34.77 8.13 16.77
C ALA A 474 -34.34 6.75 17.30
N GLY A 475 -34.16 6.61 18.61
CA GLY A 475 -33.84 5.35 19.25
C GLY A 475 -33.24 5.51 20.65
N ALA A 476 -32.78 4.39 21.20
CA ALA A 476 -32.06 4.35 22.49
C ALA A 476 -30.89 3.36 22.47
N SER A 477 -30.73 2.60 21.37
CA SER A 477 -29.68 1.57 21.24
C SER A 477 -28.42 2.17 20.63
N PRO A 478 -27.21 1.76 21.07
CA PRO A 478 -25.96 2.21 20.45
C PRO A 478 -25.93 1.89 18.96
N GLY A 479 -25.19 2.66 18.18
CA GLY A 479 -25.12 2.48 16.74
C GLY A 479 -24.22 3.50 16.08
N TYR A 480 -24.54 3.83 14.83
CA TYR A 480 -23.89 4.90 14.11
C TYR A 480 -24.79 5.49 13.03
N LEU A 481 -24.44 6.68 12.55
CA LEU A 481 -24.90 7.21 11.28
C LEU A 481 -23.72 7.60 10.39
N ARG A 482 -23.88 7.48 9.07
CA ARG A 482 -22.91 7.89 8.04
C ARG A 482 -23.63 8.41 6.81
N LEU A 483 -22.90 9.05 5.91
CA LEU A 483 -23.44 9.61 4.68
C LEU A 483 -22.78 8.97 3.46
N GLU A 484 -23.56 8.74 2.41
CA GLU A 484 -23.11 8.40 1.06
C GLU A 484 -23.72 9.38 0.06
N VAL A 485 -22.95 9.79 -0.93
CA VAL A 485 -23.42 10.48 -2.13
C VAL A 485 -23.17 9.55 -3.31
N ARG A 486 -24.19 9.33 -4.14
CA ARG A 486 -24.12 8.48 -5.34
C ARG A 486 -24.38 9.30 -6.60
N ASN A 487 -23.63 9.04 -7.64
CA ASN A 487 -23.88 9.54 -8.99
C ASN A 487 -25.13 8.89 -9.60
N PRO A 488 -25.65 9.42 -10.73
CA PRO A 488 -26.83 8.87 -11.41
C PRO A 488 -26.69 7.42 -11.85
N ASP A 489 -25.48 7.02 -12.23
CA ASP A 489 -25.13 5.65 -12.60
C ASP A 489 -24.99 4.71 -11.39
N GLY A 490 -25.12 5.23 -10.17
CA GLY A 490 -25.00 4.49 -8.92
C GLY A 490 -23.60 4.46 -8.32
N SER A 491 -22.56 4.91 -9.05
CA SER A 491 -21.19 4.98 -8.55
C SER A 491 -21.08 5.89 -7.32
N MET A 492 -20.12 5.60 -6.45
CA MET A 492 -19.87 6.45 -5.28
C MET A 492 -19.35 7.82 -5.73
N ALA A 493 -19.88 8.88 -5.14
CA ALA A 493 -19.38 10.24 -5.30
C ALA A 493 -18.68 10.76 -4.03
N ALA A 494 -19.16 10.32 -2.86
CA ALA A 494 -18.52 10.56 -1.56
C ALA A 494 -19.10 9.63 -0.49
N PHE A 495 -18.31 9.31 0.54
CA PHE A 495 -18.83 8.73 1.78
C PHE A 495 -18.14 9.31 3.01
N THR A 496 -18.79 9.24 4.16
CA THR A 496 -18.18 9.58 5.46
C THR A 496 -17.89 8.34 6.28
N ASN A 497 -16.87 8.41 7.13
CA ASN A 497 -16.79 7.52 8.28
C ASN A 497 -17.95 7.79 9.26
N PRO A 498 -18.23 6.87 10.20
CA PRO A 498 -19.41 6.98 11.04
C PRO A 498 -19.29 8.05 12.12
N ILE A 499 -20.40 8.72 12.43
CA ILE A 499 -20.63 9.33 13.74
C ILE A 499 -21.23 8.25 14.63
N TRP A 500 -20.58 7.96 15.75
CA TRP A 500 -20.98 6.89 16.65
C TRP A 500 -22.07 7.39 17.62
N ILE A 501 -23.10 6.58 17.82
CA ILE A 501 -24.18 6.86 18.78
C ILE A 501 -24.00 5.92 19.97
N LEU A 502 -23.83 6.46 21.16
CA LEU A 502 -23.90 5.70 22.41
C LEU A 502 -25.37 5.45 22.74
N GLY A 503 -25.65 4.30 23.36
CA GLY A 503 -26.98 4.04 23.90
C GLY A 503 -27.33 5.05 24.99
N GLY A 504 -28.62 5.25 25.23
CA GLY A 504 -29.04 5.95 26.45
C GLY A 504 -28.66 5.12 27.67
N GLU A 505 -28.21 5.76 28.75
CA GLU A 505 -28.32 5.14 30.07
C GLU A 505 -29.81 4.86 30.30
N GLN A 506 -30.16 3.60 30.52
CA GLN A 506 -31.52 3.23 30.94
C GLN A 506 -31.72 3.55 32.42
#